data_AF-A0A6B8KEP6-F1
#
_entry.id   AF-A0A6B8KEP6-F1
#
_cell.length_a   1.000
_cell.length_b   1.000
_cell.length_c   1.000
_cell.angle_alpha   90.00
_cell.angle_beta   90.00
_cell.angle_gamma   90.00
#
_symmetry.space_group_name_H-M   'P 1'
#
loop_
_entity.id
_entity.type
_entity.pdbx_description
1 polymer ?
#
loop_
_entity_poly.entity_id
_entity_poly.type
_entity_poly.pdbx_seq_one_letter_code
_entity_poly.pdbx_strand_id
1 'polypeptide(L)' 'MGGLSIWHWIIVGGVVFVLFGGKFKISDVMGDVAKGIKAFKKGMAEDEAATDEAHKPIERLTADHSSIEKASDAKKV' A
#
# COMPACT_ATOMS: atom_id res chain seq x y z
N MET A 1 -6.28 27.40 29.76
CA MET A 1 -7.25 26.32 29.43
C MET A 1 -6.66 25.52 28.28
N GLY A 2 -5.64 24.71 28.62
CA GLY A 2 -4.74 24.05 27.67
C GLY A 2 -5.46 22.93 26.94
N GLY A 3 -5.78 23.19 25.68
CA GLY A 3 -6.39 22.22 24.77
C GLY A 3 -5.52 20.97 24.67
N LEU A 4 -6.13 19.84 25.03
CA LEU A 4 -5.85 18.49 24.55
C LEU A 4 -4.38 18.24 24.17
N SER A 5 -3.51 18.22 25.20
CA SER A 5 -2.12 17.78 25.07
C SER A 5 -2.08 16.39 24.44
N ILE A 6 -1.08 16.14 23.60
CA ILE A 6 -0.83 14.84 22.92
C ILE A 6 -0.88 13.67 23.91
N TRP A 7 -0.53 13.93 25.18
CA TRP A 7 -0.61 12.96 26.26
C TRP A 7 -2.03 12.44 26.55
N HIS A 8 -3.04 13.30 26.37
CA HIS A 8 -4.45 12.93 26.52
C HIS A 8 -4.90 11.96 25.42
N TRP A 9 -4.45 12.17 24.17
CA TRP A 9 -4.78 11.28 23.06
C TRP A 9 -4.17 9.89 23.21
N ILE A 10 -2.97 9.77 23.79
CA ILE A 10 -2.38 8.47 24.11
C ILE A 10 -3.19 7.73 25.18
N ILE A 11 -3.62 8.43 26.24
CA ILE A 11 -4.44 7.83 27.30
C ILE A 11 -5.82 7.42 26.78
N VAL A 12 -6.48 8.30 26.03
CA VAL A 12 -7.79 8.01 25.43
C VAL A 12 -7.69 6.83 24.45
N GLY A 13 -6.65 6.82 23.61
CA GLY A 13 -6.37 5.70 22.71
C GLY A 13 -6.17 4.38 23.46
N GLY A 14 -5.42 4.40 24.57
CA GLY A 14 -5.20 3.23 25.42
C GLY A 14 -6.49 2.71 26.06
N VAL A 15 -7.34 3.58 26.61
CA VAL A 15 -8.62 3.19 27.22
C VAL A 15 -9.57 2.59 26.19
N VAL A 16 -9.68 3.20 25.01
CA VAL A 16 -10.49 2.67 23.91
C VAL A 16 -9.94 1.31 23.45
N PHE A 17 -8.62 1.15 23.35
CA PHE A 17 -8.02 -0.14 22.97
C PHE A 17 -8.25 -1.23 24.02
N VAL A 18 -8.26 -0.92 25.31
CA VAL A 18 -8.56 -1.92 26.36
C VAL A 18 -10.04 -2.31 26.35
N LEU A 19 -10.96 -1.35 26.16
CA LEU A 19 -12.41 -1.61 26.13
C LEU A 19 -12.87 -2.30 24.83
N PHE A 20 -12.28 -1.93 23.70
CA PHE A 20 -12.67 -2.43 22.37
C PHE A 20 -11.70 -3.49 21.79
N GLY A 21 -10.48 -3.59 22.29
CA GLY A 21 -9.41 -4.44 21.73
C GLY A 21 -9.53 -5.94 22.03
N GLY A 22 -10.51 -6.36 22.82
CA GLY A 22 -10.79 -7.78 23.03
C GLY A 22 -11.77 -8.42 22.04
N LYS A 23 -12.50 -7.64 21.22
CA LYS A 23 -13.69 -8.15 20.51
C LYS A 23 -13.96 -7.59 19.12
N PHE A 24 -13.25 -6.57 18.64
CA PHE A 24 -13.69 -5.84 17.45
C PHE A 24 -12.99 -6.27 16.17
N LYS A 25 -13.78 -6.47 15.10
CA LYS A 25 -13.39 -6.84 13.72
C LYS A 25 -12.67 -5.70 12.99
N ILE A 26 -11.71 -5.08 13.65
CA ILE A 26 -10.95 -3.92 13.16
C ILE A 26 -10.09 -4.30 11.96
N SER A 27 -9.66 -5.56 11.83
CA SER A 27 -8.78 -5.95 10.73
C SER A 27 -9.42 -5.80 9.33
N ASP A 28 -10.72 -6.10 9.21
CA ASP A 28 -11.43 -5.98 7.92
C ASP A 28 -11.71 -4.51 7.58
N VAL A 29 -12.22 -3.76 8.57
CA VAL A 29 -12.52 -2.34 8.43
C VAL A 29 -11.25 -1.51 8.23
N MET A 30 -10.17 -1.82 8.96
CA MET A 30 -8.85 -1.20 8.76
C MET A 30 -8.29 -1.53 7.38
N GLY A 31 -8.52 -2.75 6.89
CA GLY A 31 -8.13 -3.16 5.54
C GLY A 31 -8.84 -2.35 4.46
N ASP A 32 -10.15 -2.14 4.58
CA ASP A 32 -10.93 -1.36 3.61
C ASP A 32 -10.66 0.14 3.70
N VAL A 33 -10.47 0.67 4.91
CA VAL A 33 -10.03 2.06 5.12
C VAL A 33 -8.61 2.26 4.56
N ALA A 34 -7.69 1.32 4.78
CA ALA A 34 -6.33 1.38 4.22
C ALA A 34 -6.33 1.33 2.69
N LYS A 35 -7.15 0.47 2.08
CA LYS A 35 -7.33 0.44 0.61
C LYS A 35 -7.88 1.77 0.09
N GLY A 36 -8.90 2.35 0.74
CA GLY A 36 -9.47 3.64 0.38
C GLY A 36 -8.45 4.79 0.45
N ILE A 37 -7.70 4.89 1.55
CA ILE A 37 -6.65 5.91 1.72
C ILE A 37 -5.49 5.68 0.74
N LYS A 38 -5.12 4.43 0.44
CA LYS A 38 -4.06 4.11 -0.53
C LYS A 38 -4.48 4.44 -1.96
N ALA A 39 -5.74 4.18 -2.32
CA ALA A 39 -6.31 4.57 -3.61
C ALA A 39 -6.40 6.09 -3.74
N PHE A 40 -6.80 6.79 -2.68
CA PHE A 40 -6.82 8.25 -2.63
C PHE A 40 -5.41 8.85 -2.78
N LYS A 41 -4.43 8.32 -2.05
CA LYS A 41 -3.04 8.76 -2.17
C LYS A 41 -2.47 8.45 -3.56
N LYS A 42 -2.77 7.28 -4.13
CA LYS A 42 -2.34 6.93 -5.49
C LYS A 42 -2.99 7.80 -6.55
N GLY A 43 -4.29 8.10 -6.44
CA GLY A 43 -4.98 8.99 -7.37
C GLY A 43 -4.44 10.41 -7.31
N MET A 44 -4.16 10.93 -6.10
CA MET A 44 -3.56 12.26 -5.94
C MET A 44 -2.09 12.29 -6.39
N ALA A 45 -1.33 11.22 -6.12
CA ALA A 45 0.04 11.09 -6.59
C ALA A 45 0.11 10.83 -8.10
N GLU A 46 -0.90 10.24 -8.75
CA GLU A 46 -0.98 10.19 -10.21
C GLU A 46 -1.36 11.54 -10.81
N ASP A 47 -2.09 12.41 -10.11
CA ASP A 47 -2.35 13.78 -10.59
C ASP A 47 -1.05 14.63 -10.55
N GLU A 48 -0.22 14.44 -9.51
CA GLU A 48 1.13 15.02 -9.46
C GLU A 48 2.11 14.32 -10.42
N ALA A 49 2.11 12.99 -10.48
CA ALA A 49 3.01 12.21 -11.31
C ALA A 49 2.61 12.17 -12.79
N ALA A 50 1.36 12.45 -13.18
CA ALA A 50 1.01 12.64 -14.60
C ALA A 50 1.69 13.89 -15.20
N THR A 51 2.18 14.79 -14.35
CA THR A 51 3.06 15.90 -14.76
C THR A 51 4.53 15.46 -14.89
N ASP A 52 4.97 14.38 -14.22
CA ASP A 52 6.37 13.90 -14.18
C ASP A 52 6.66 12.54 -14.89
N GLU A 53 5.66 11.68 -15.11
CA GLU A 53 5.78 10.31 -15.65
C GLU A 53 5.68 10.27 -17.19
N ALA A 54 5.90 11.40 -17.87
CA ALA A 54 6.31 11.40 -19.28
C ALA A 54 7.74 10.85 -19.45
N HIS A 55 8.45 10.48 -18.37
CA HIS A 55 9.80 9.95 -18.41
C HIS A 55 10.02 8.72 -17.52
N LYS A 56 9.34 7.60 -17.83
CA LYS A 56 9.85 6.28 -17.42
C LYS A 56 9.84 5.28 -18.58
N PRO A 57 10.99 5.05 -19.24
CA PRO A 57 11.08 4.17 -20.39
C PRO A 57 10.74 2.72 -20.03
N ILE A 58 9.81 2.16 -20.79
CA ILE A 58 9.70 0.79 -21.33
C ILE A 58 10.76 -0.25 -20.85
N GLU A 59 10.87 -0.50 -19.55
CA GLU A 59 11.80 -1.53 -19.01
C GLU A 59 11.07 -2.77 -18.47
N ARG A 60 9.74 -2.85 -18.62
CA ARG A 60 8.94 -4.00 -18.17
C ARG A 60 8.55 -4.99 -19.27
N LEU A 61 8.87 -4.72 -20.53
CA LEU A 61 8.54 -5.62 -21.65
C LEU A 61 9.63 -6.64 -22.00
N THR A 62 10.86 -6.48 -21.49
CA THR A 62 11.99 -7.38 -21.79
C THR A 62 12.20 -8.49 -20.77
N ALA A 63 11.53 -8.46 -19.62
CA ALA A 63 11.67 -9.50 -18.59
C ALA A 63 10.92 -10.80 -18.92
N ASP A 64 9.97 -10.79 -19.87
CA ASP A 64 9.13 -11.95 -20.18
C ASP A 64 9.67 -12.80 -21.36
N HIS A 65 10.59 -12.27 -22.17
CA HIS A 65 11.10 -12.99 -23.35
C HIS A 65 12.33 -13.88 -23.08
N SER A 66 12.92 -13.83 -21.88
CA SER A 66 14.11 -14.64 -21.54
C SER A 66 13.77 -16.05 -21.05
N SER A 67 12.52 -16.34 -20.68
CA SER A 67 12.12 -17.65 -20.15
C SER A 67 11.71 -18.67 -21.21
N ILE A 68 11.49 -18.27 -22.47
CA ILE A 68 11.05 -19.19 -23.53
C ILE A 68 12.22 -19.79 -24.33
N GLU A 69 13.40 -19.17 -24.35
CA GLU A 69 14.54 -19.70 -25.14
C GLU A 69 15.25 -20.90 -24.48
N LYS A 70 15.20 -21.04 -23.15
CA LYS A 70 15.97 -22.05 -22.41
C LYS A 70 15.38 -23.48 -22.43
N ALA A 71 14.24 -23.69 -23.08
CA ALA A 71 13.57 -25.00 -23.16
C ALA A 71 13.80 -25.75 -24.48
N SER A 72 14.42 -25.12 -25.49
CA SER A 72 14.62 -25.76 -26.81
C SER A 72 16.00 -26.41 -27.00
N ASP A 73 16.97 -26.10 -26.14
CA ASP A 73 18.35 -26.62 -26.20
C ASP A 73 18.61 -27.65 -25.06
N ALA A 74 17.70 -28.61 -24.90
CA ALA A 74 17.91 -29.76 -24.00
C ALA A 74 17.42 -31.08 -24.59
N LYS A 75 16.95 -31.07 -25.84
CA LYS A 75 16.45 -32.25 -26.57
C LYS A 75 17.17 -32.47 -27.90
N LYS A 76 18.43 -32.05 -28.00
CA LYS A 76 19.32 -32.38 -29.11
C LYS A 76 20.78 -32.44 -28.66
N VAL A 77 21.09 -33.32 -27.72
CA VAL A 77 22.44 -33.90 -27.54
C VAL A 77 22.27 -35.38 -27.23
#